data_AF-R5APL9-F1
#
_entry.id   AF-R5APL9-F1
#
_cell.length_a   1.000
_cell.length_b   1.000
_cell.length_c   1.000
_cell.angle_alpha   90.00
_cell.angle_beta   90.00
_cell.angle_gamma   90.00
#
_symmetry.space_group_name_H-M   'P 1'
#
loop_
_entity.id
_entity.type
_entity.pdbx_description
1 polymer ?
#
loop_
_entity_poly.entity_id
_entity_poly.type
_entity_poly.pdbx_seq_one_letter_code
_entity_poly.pdbx_strand_id
1 'polypeptide(L)'
;MHYKGKTIHDVLEMTVEDALGFFSALPKIKRKLQTLYDVGLGYVKLGQPSTQLSGGEAQRVKLATELSRRDTGRTLYVLDEPTTGLHTDDVKRLLEILQRLCDGGSSVLVIEHNLDVIKCADYLIDLGPEGGDAGGRIVATGTPEEVAACEASYTGQFLRGPLGLK
;
A
#
# COMPACT_ATOMS: atom_id res chain seq x y z
N MET A 1 7.15 -24.12 28.18
CA MET A 1 7.51 -22.71 28.48
C MET A 1 6.33 -21.86 28.06
N HIS A 2 5.80 -21.00 28.93
CA HIS A 2 4.58 -20.20 28.66
C HIS A 2 4.88 -18.71 28.82
N TYR A 3 4.25 -17.87 28.01
CA TYR A 3 4.27 -16.41 28.16
C TYR A 3 2.83 -15.90 28.22
N LYS A 4 2.47 -15.17 29.29
CA LYS A 4 1.09 -14.76 29.58
C LYS A 4 0.05 -15.91 29.42
N GLY A 5 0.42 -17.11 29.87
CA GLY A 5 -0.43 -18.30 29.80
C GLY A 5 -0.57 -18.94 28.40
N LYS A 6 0.18 -18.48 27.39
CA LYS A 6 0.17 -19.02 26.03
C LYS A 6 1.47 -19.75 25.70
N THR A 7 1.37 -20.89 25.02
CA THR A 7 2.51 -21.59 24.40
C THR A 7 2.91 -20.91 23.09
N ILE A 8 4.06 -21.29 22.52
CA ILE A 8 4.46 -20.77 21.20
C ILE A 8 3.47 -21.17 20.10
N HIS A 9 2.86 -22.36 20.20
CA HIS A 9 1.83 -22.79 19.26
C HIS A 9 0.59 -21.91 19.36
N ASP A 10 0.12 -21.61 20.58
CA ASP A 10 -1.03 -20.71 20.76
C ASP A 10 -0.76 -19.30 20.22
N VAL A 11 0.48 -18.83 20.29
CA VAL A 11 0.89 -17.54 19.72
C VAL A 11 0.87 -17.59 18.19
N LEU A 12 1.37 -18.66 17.58
CA LEU A 12 1.35 -18.82 16.12
C LEU A 12 -0.08 -18.95 15.57
N GLU A 13 -1.03 -19.43 16.36
CA GLU A 13 -2.44 -19.50 15.99
C GLU A 13 -3.21 -18.16 16.13
N MET A 14 -2.60 -17.13 16.74
CA MET A 14 -3.21 -15.79 16.84
C MET A 14 -3.27 -15.10 15.49
N THR A 15 -4.33 -14.34 15.26
CA THR A 15 -4.37 -13.35 14.18
C THR A 15 -3.38 -12.22 14.46
N VAL A 16 -2.97 -11.47 13.42
CA VAL A 16 -2.13 -10.28 13.58
C VAL A 16 -2.80 -9.27 14.53
N GLU A 17 -4.11 -9.08 14.42
CA GLU A 17 -4.89 -8.18 15.27
C GLU A 17 -4.85 -8.61 16.75
N ASP A 18 -5.12 -9.90 17.04
CA ASP A 18 -5.05 -10.43 18.41
C ASP A 18 -3.63 -10.32 18.99
N ALA A 19 -2.63 -10.64 18.18
CA ALA A 19 -1.23 -10.57 18.56
C ALA A 19 -0.80 -9.13 18.87
N LEU A 20 -1.36 -8.13 18.17
CA LEU A 20 -1.06 -6.72 18.38
C LEU A 20 -1.50 -6.26 19.78
N GLY A 21 -2.68 -6.69 20.22
CA GLY A 21 -3.15 -6.50 21.60
C GLY A 21 -2.30 -7.27 22.62
N PHE A 22 -2.02 -8.54 22.34
CA PHE A 22 -1.28 -9.44 23.23
C PHE A 22 0.16 -8.97 23.50
N PHE A 23 0.84 -8.46 22.47
CA PHE A 23 2.22 -7.96 22.51
C PHE A 23 2.33 -6.43 22.68
N SER A 24 1.25 -5.76 23.07
CA SER A 24 1.22 -4.29 23.27
C SER A 24 2.35 -3.74 24.16
N ALA A 25 2.78 -4.49 25.17
CA ALA A 25 3.87 -4.14 26.09
C ALA A 25 5.29 -4.34 25.51
N LEU A 26 5.43 -4.90 24.30
CA LEU A 26 6.71 -5.20 23.66
C LEU A 26 6.87 -4.37 22.37
N PRO A 27 7.44 -3.14 22.44
CA PRO A 27 7.45 -2.20 21.33
C PRO A 27 8.06 -2.74 20.03
N LYS A 28 9.12 -3.55 20.13
CA LYS A 28 9.80 -4.14 18.97
C LYS A 28 8.90 -5.12 18.20
N ILE A 29 8.11 -5.92 18.91
CA ILE A 29 7.16 -6.88 18.30
C ILE A 29 5.95 -6.11 17.79
N LYS A 30 5.37 -5.24 18.62
CA LYS A 30 4.23 -4.39 18.26
C LYS A 30 4.48 -3.65 16.95
N ARG A 31 5.66 -3.06 16.75
CA ARG A 31 5.98 -2.32 15.51
C ARG A 31 5.87 -3.20 14.25
N LYS A 32 6.32 -4.46 14.31
CA LYS A 32 6.25 -5.40 13.17
C LYS A 32 4.82 -5.90 12.93
N LEU A 33 4.06 -6.12 14.01
CA LEU A 33 2.65 -6.50 13.91
C LEU A 33 1.80 -5.34 13.37
N GLN A 34 2.10 -4.11 13.80
CA GLN A 34 1.42 -2.91 13.31
C GLN A 34 1.58 -2.78 11.80
N THR A 35 2.79 -2.98 11.25
CA THR A 35 2.97 -2.91 9.80
C THR A 35 2.16 -3.97 9.03
N LEU A 36 1.94 -5.16 9.60
CA LEU A 36 1.08 -6.18 8.99
C LEU A 36 -0.40 -5.79 9.08
N TYR A 37 -0.81 -5.25 10.23
CA TYR A 37 -2.17 -4.76 10.43
C TYR A 37 -2.50 -3.60 9.47
N ASP A 38 -1.59 -2.64 9.33
CA ASP A 38 -1.78 -1.42 8.54
C ASP A 38 -1.94 -1.74 7.04
N VAL A 39 -1.27 -2.80 6.54
CA VAL A 39 -1.47 -3.28 5.15
C VAL A 39 -2.72 -4.17 4.98
N GLY A 40 -3.58 -4.26 5.99
CA GLY A 40 -4.83 -5.01 5.91
C GLY A 40 -4.71 -6.53 6.14
N LEU A 41 -3.62 -7.00 6.78
CA LEU A 41 -3.44 -8.42 7.13
C LEU A 41 -3.82 -8.75 8.58
N GLY A 42 -4.67 -7.93 9.20
CA GLY A 42 -5.11 -8.12 10.59
C GLY A 42 -5.68 -9.51 10.88
N TYR A 43 -6.39 -10.10 9.91
CA TYR A 43 -7.06 -11.39 10.01
C TYR A 43 -6.13 -12.61 9.81
N VAL A 44 -4.92 -12.41 9.27
CA VAL A 44 -3.99 -13.51 8.96
C VAL A 44 -3.38 -14.05 10.25
N LYS A 45 -3.26 -15.37 10.36
CA LYS A 45 -2.58 -16.00 11.51
C LYS A 45 -1.06 -15.85 11.40
N LEU A 46 -0.39 -15.62 12.53
CA LEU A 46 1.08 -15.45 12.55
C LEU A 46 1.84 -16.68 12.01
N GLY A 47 1.31 -17.88 12.27
CA GLY A 47 1.86 -19.15 11.80
C GLY A 47 1.28 -19.67 10.50
N GLN A 48 0.47 -18.87 9.78
CA GLN A 48 -0.13 -19.30 8.53
C GLN A 48 0.96 -19.71 7.52
N PRO A 49 0.92 -20.95 6.98
CA PRO A 49 1.89 -21.38 6.00
C PRO A 49 1.90 -20.44 4.78
N SER A 50 3.09 -20.05 4.33
CA SER A 50 3.24 -19.13 3.17
C SER A 50 2.62 -19.69 1.89
N THR A 51 2.49 -21.01 1.77
CA THR A 51 1.84 -21.70 0.66
C THR A 51 0.31 -21.55 0.65
N GLN A 52 -0.28 -21.08 1.74
CA GLN A 52 -1.72 -20.84 1.88
C GLN A 52 -2.08 -19.36 1.76
N LEU A 53 -1.10 -18.47 1.56
CA LEU A 53 -1.37 -17.06 1.29
C LEU A 53 -1.77 -16.88 -0.18
N SER A 54 -2.81 -16.09 -0.40
CA SER A 54 -3.13 -15.56 -1.73
C SER A 54 -1.98 -14.68 -2.26
N GLY A 55 -1.92 -14.48 -3.57
CA GLY A 55 -0.92 -13.61 -4.19
C GLY A 55 -0.93 -12.19 -3.59
N GLY A 56 -2.11 -11.62 -3.37
CA GLY A 56 -2.27 -10.30 -2.75
C GLY A 56 -1.84 -10.27 -1.27
N GLU A 57 -2.06 -11.35 -0.50
CA GLU A 57 -1.54 -11.44 0.87
C GLU A 57 -0.01 -11.53 0.88
N ALA A 58 0.58 -12.35 0.00
CA ALA A 58 2.03 -12.47 -0.11
C ALA A 58 2.70 -11.13 -0.49
N GLN A 59 2.11 -10.38 -1.41
CA GLN A 59 2.56 -9.04 -1.78
C GLN A 59 2.51 -8.08 -0.58
N ARG A 60 1.42 -8.10 0.18
CA ARG A 60 1.24 -7.26 1.38
C ARG A 60 2.20 -7.64 2.52
N VAL A 61 2.52 -8.93 2.69
CA VAL A 61 3.57 -9.37 3.65
C VAL A 61 4.94 -8.80 3.25
N LYS A 62 5.26 -8.83 1.95
CA LYS A 62 6.51 -8.24 1.44
C LYS A 62 6.54 -6.73 1.67
N LEU A 63 5.43 -6.04 1.40
CA LEU A 63 5.29 -4.61 1.66
C LEU A 63 5.48 -4.29 3.15
N ALA A 64 4.75 -4.97 4.05
CA ALA A 64 4.89 -4.81 5.50
C ALA A 64 6.32 -5.06 5.98
N THR A 65 7.03 -6.02 5.37
CA THR A 65 8.42 -6.32 5.69
C THR A 65 9.32 -5.13 5.38
N GLU A 66 9.19 -4.53 4.20
CA GLU A 66 9.96 -3.34 3.80
C GLU A 66 9.59 -2.11 4.64
N LEU A 67 8.30 -1.91 4.94
CA LEU A 67 7.81 -0.85 5.82
C LEU A 67 8.30 -0.99 7.27
N SER A 68 8.58 -2.21 7.72
CA SER A 68 9.10 -2.45 9.06
C SER A 68 10.57 -2.07 9.22
N ARG A 69 11.29 -1.88 8.11
CA ARG A 69 12.69 -1.45 8.10
C ARG A 69 12.80 0.01 8.51
N ARG A 70 13.99 0.38 8.97
CA ARG A 70 14.25 1.77 9.33
C ARG A 70 14.45 2.53 8.04
N ASP A 71 13.59 3.51 7.79
CA ASP A 71 13.76 4.38 6.64
C ASP A 71 15.07 5.16 6.76
N THR A 72 15.77 5.26 5.63
CA THR A 72 17.02 6.02 5.47
C THR A 72 16.76 7.41 4.87
N GLY A 73 15.52 7.69 4.45
CA GLY A 73 15.10 8.93 3.79
C GLY A 73 15.73 9.10 2.40
N ARG A 74 16.21 8.02 1.80
CA ARG A 74 16.89 7.99 0.49
C ARG A 74 16.56 6.70 -0.28
N THR A 75 15.41 6.11 -0.03
CA THR A 75 14.97 4.86 -0.66
C THR A 75 13.89 5.17 -1.69
N LEU A 76 13.99 4.55 -2.87
CA LEU A 76 12.94 4.56 -3.88
C LEU A 76 12.14 3.26 -3.75
N TYR A 77 10.87 3.39 -3.36
CA TYR A 77 9.91 2.30 -3.34
C TYR A 77 9.16 2.27 -4.67
N VAL A 78 9.15 1.12 -5.34
CA VAL A 78 8.38 0.90 -6.56
C VAL A 78 7.34 -0.18 -6.29
N LEU A 79 6.06 0.17 -6.45
CA LEU A 79 4.93 -0.72 -6.22
C LEU A 79 4.10 -0.88 -7.49
N ASP A 80 3.79 -2.13 -7.81
CA ASP A 80 2.96 -2.50 -8.95
C ASP A 80 1.57 -2.91 -8.44
N GLU A 81 0.56 -2.11 -8.75
CA GLU A 81 -0.85 -2.23 -8.35
C GLU A 81 -1.06 -2.68 -6.88
N PRO A 82 -0.54 -1.92 -5.89
CA PRO A 82 -0.62 -2.34 -4.49
C PRO A 82 -2.05 -2.32 -3.93
N THR A 83 -3.03 -1.74 -4.63
CA THR A 83 -4.44 -1.77 -4.19
C THR A 83 -5.25 -2.97 -4.70
N THR A 84 -4.65 -3.84 -5.53
CA THR A 84 -5.35 -5.00 -6.09
C THR A 84 -5.91 -5.90 -4.98
N GLY A 85 -7.23 -6.06 -4.96
CA GLY A 85 -7.95 -6.87 -3.98
C GLY A 85 -8.14 -6.23 -2.61
N LEU A 86 -7.83 -4.94 -2.43
CA LEU A 86 -8.10 -4.20 -1.20
C LEU A 86 -9.50 -3.59 -1.19
N HIS A 87 -10.13 -3.61 -0.02
CA HIS A 87 -11.33 -2.82 0.24
C HIS A 87 -10.99 -1.32 0.32
N THR A 88 -11.93 -0.43 0.02
CA THR A 88 -11.69 1.04 0.00
C THR A 88 -11.07 1.58 1.29
N ASP A 89 -11.44 1.03 2.45
CA ASP A 89 -10.85 1.46 3.73
C ASP A 89 -9.42 0.97 3.94
N ASP A 90 -9.04 -0.17 3.36
CA ASP A 90 -7.65 -0.64 3.39
C ASP A 90 -6.78 0.15 2.41
N VAL A 91 -7.35 0.63 1.30
CA VAL A 91 -6.66 1.57 0.38
C VAL A 91 -6.27 2.85 1.12
N LYS A 92 -7.17 3.42 1.94
CA LYS A 92 -6.85 4.61 2.76
C LYS A 92 -5.70 4.36 3.72
N ARG A 93 -5.71 3.23 4.43
CA ARG A 93 -4.62 2.86 5.35
C ARG A 93 -3.30 2.70 4.61
N LEU A 94 -3.32 2.05 3.44
CA LEU A 94 -2.15 1.93 2.59
C LEU A 94 -1.61 3.31 2.18
N LEU A 95 -2.48 4.21 1.72
CA LEU A 95 -2.11 5.58 1.34
C LEU A 95 -1.46 6.33 2.51
N GLU A 96 -2.02 6.25 3.72
CA GLU A 96 -1.41 6.86 4.92
C GLU A 96 0.01 6.35 5.16
N ILE A 97 0.28 5.06 4.93
CA ILE A 97 1.62 4.51 5.08
C ILE A 97 2.57 5.01 3.99
N LEU A 98 2.12 5.02 2.73
CA LEU A 98 2.93 5.50 1.61
C LEU A 98 3.28 6.99 1.81
N GLN A 99 2.33 7.80 2.28
CA GLN A 99 2.58 9.20 2.61
C GLN A 99 3.63 9.33 3.71
N ARG A 100 3.58 8.51 4.76
CA ARG A 100 4.58 8.52 5.83
C ARG A 100 5.99 8.15 5.37
N LEU A 101 6.13 7.33 4.31
CA LEU A 101 7.43 7.09 3.68
C LEU A 101 7.93 8.34 2.96
N CYS A 102 7.05 9.02 2.21
CA CYS A 102 7.37 10.29 1.56
C CYS A 102 7.78 11.35 2.58
N ASP A 103 7.03 11.50 3.67
CA ASP A 103 7.35 12.41 4.78
C ASP A 103 8.68 12.06 5.47
N GLY A 104 9.08 10.79 5.42
CA GLY A 104 10.38 10.29 5.88
C GLY A 104 11.57 10.66 4.97
N GLY A 105 11.30 11.25 3.80
CA GLY A 105 12.28 11.64 2.79
C GLY A 105 12.49 10.61 1.69
N SER A 106 11.85 9.44 1.76
CA SER A 106 11.88 8.46 0.69
C SER A 106 10.97 8.86 -0.47
N SER A 107 11.14 8.21 -1.62
CA SER A 107 10.27 8.41 -2.78
C SER A 107 9.46 7.15 -3.04
N VAL A 108 8.19 7.33 -3.40
CA VAL A 108 7.29 6.22 -3.73
C VAL A 108 6.79 6.41 -5.16
N LEU A 109 7.04 5.41 -6.01
CA LEU A 109 6.47 5.29 -7.35
C LEU A 109 5.48 4.16 -7.35
N VAL A 110 4.26 4.45 -7.78
CA VAL A 110 3.17 3.47 -7.81
C VAL A 110 2.60 3.39 -9.23
N ILE A 111 2.43 2.17 -9.72
CA ILE A 111 1.63 1.88 -10.91
C ILE A 111 0.23 1.55 -10.42
N GLU A 112 -0.76 2.34 -10.80
CA GLU A 112 -2.14 2.20 -10.33
C GLU A 112 -3.15 2.61 -11.38
N HIS A 113 -4.35 2.03 -11.26
CA HIS A 113 -5.55 2.43 -11.99
C HIS A 113 -6.66 2.90 -11.03
N ASN A 114 -6.45 2.78 -9.71
CA ASN A 114 -7.41 3.23 -8.71
C ASN A 114 -7.38 4.75 -8.53
N LEU A 115 -8.48 5.42 -8.90
CA LEU A 115 -8.61 6.88 -8.82
C LEU A 115 -8.47 7.44 -7.39
N ASP A 116 -8.78 6.66 -6.36
CA ASP A 116 -8.60 7.09 -4.96
C ASP A 116 -7.12 7.22 -4.60
N VAL A 117 -6.24 6.45 -5.25
CA VAL A 117 -4.78 6.58 -5.10
C VAL A 117 -4.25 7.69 -5.99
N ILE A 118 -4.63 7.68 -7.26
CA ILE A 118 -4.11 8.61 -8.27
C ILE A 118 -4.38 10.06 -7.87
N LYS A 119 -5.56 10.37 -7.33
CA LYS A 119 -5.91 11.74 -6.88
C LYS A 119 -5.08 12.23 -5.69
N CYS A 120 -4.46 11.32 -4.92
CA CYS A 120 -3.66 11.65 -3.75
C CYS A 120 -2.18 11.84 -4.09
N ALA A 121 -1.76 11.58 -5.33
CA ALA A 121 -0.37 11.68 -5.74
C ALA A 121 0.08 13.14 -5.86
N ASP A 122 1.33 13.42 -5.44
CA ASP A 122 1.95 14.73 -5.64
C ASP A 122 2.29 14.99 -7.13
N TYR A 123 2.54 13.92 -7.88
CA TYR A 123 2.93 13.99 -9.29
C TYR A 123 2.49 12.73 -10.03
N LEU A 124 1.99 12.92 -11.26
CA LEU A 124 1.52 11.88 -12.16
C LEU A 124 2.32 11.87 -13.45
N ILE A 125 2.50 10.67 -14.01
CA ILE A 125 2.99 10.44 -15.36
C ILE A 125 1.97 9.54 -16.04
N ASP A 126 1.18 10.12 -16.95
CA ASP A 126 0.15 9.41 -17.69
C ASP A 126 0.71 8.85 -19.00
N LEU A 127 0.52 7.56 -19.22
CA LEU A 127 1.01 6.83 -20.37
C LEU A 127 -0.14 6.41 -21.29
N GLY A 128 0.07 6.48 -22.59
CA GLY A 128 -0.93 6.11 -23.57
C GLY A 128 -0.59 6.65 -24.97
N PRO A 129 -1.58 7.19 -25.72
CA PRO A 129 -3.00 7.31 -25.37
C PRO A 129 -3.70 5.95 -25.31
N GLU A 130 -3.27 4.99 -26.12
CA GLU A 130 -3.85 3.64 -26.18
C GLU A 130 -2.89 2.59 -25.60
N GLY A 131 -3.33 1.33 -25.54
CA GLY A 131 -2.46 0.19 -25.26
C GLY A 131 -1.74 -0.35 -26.52
N GLY A 132 -0.74 -1.21 -26.31
CA GLY A 132 -0.03 -1.89 -27.40
C GLY A 132 0.78 -0.94 -28.29
N ASP A 133 0.80 -1.19 -29.61
CA ASP A 133 1.58 -0.43 -30.59
C ASP A 133 1.17 1.04 -30.71
N ALA A 134 -0.07 1.37 -30.30
CA ALA A 134 -0.59 2.73 -30.28
C ALA A 134 -0.29 3.50 -28.98
N GLY A 135 0.41 2.85 -28.03
CA GLY A 135 0.78 3.41 -26.73
C GLY A 135 2.25 3.79 -26.59
N GLY A 136 2.72 3.77 -25.34
CA GLY A 136 4.14 3.96 -25.01
C GLY A 136 4.62 5.41 -25.03
N ARG A 137 3.70 6.38 -25.05
CA ARG A 137 4.01 7.82 -25.01
C ARG A 137 3.56 8.42 -23.69
N ILE A 138 4.27 9.46 -23.27
CA ILE A 138 3.83 10.33 -22.19
C ILE A 138 2.74 11.24 -22.75
N VAL A 139 1.53 11.12 -22.23
CA VAL A 139 0.35 11.90 -22.67
C VAL A 139 0.24 13.17 -21.84
N ALA A 140 0.45 13.07 -20.53
CA ALA A 140 0.43 14.18 -19.59
C ALA A 140 1.35 13.89 -18.40
N THR A 141 1.88 14.96 -17.79
CA THR A 141 2.61 14.89 -16.53
C THR A 141 2.32 16.12 -15.72
N GLY A 142 2.32 16.01 -14.39
CA GLY A 142 2.04 17.14 -13.50
C GLY A 142 1.30 16.70 -12.25
N THR A 143 0.69 17.63 -11.55
CA THR A 143 -0.24 17.31 -10.46
C THR A 143 -1.51 16.64 -10.99
N PRO A 144 -2.32 15.98 -10.13
CA PRO A 144 -3.61 15.44 -10.53
C PRO A 144 -4.53 16.45 -11.24
N GLU A 145 -4.52 17.71 -10.81
CA GLU A 145 -5.30 18.79 -11.43
C GLU A 145 -4.77 19.16 -12.82
N GLU A 146 -3.45 19.22 -13.00
CA GLU A 146 -2.82 19.49 -14.30
C GLU A 146 -3.10 18.37 -15.30
N VAL A 147 -3.04 17.11 -14.86
CA VAL A 147 -3.41 15.96 -15.69
C VAL A 147 -4.90 15.96 -16.00
N ALA A 148 -5.77 16.31 -15.03
CA ALA A 148 -7.21 16.41 -15.23
C ALA A 148 -7.61 17.48 -16.27
N ALA A 149 -6.81 18.52 -16.44
CA ALA A 149 -7.02 19.54 -17.47
C ALA A 149 -6.65 19.06 -18.89
N CYS A 150 -5.87 17.99 -19.04
CA CYS A 150 -5.47 17.46 -20.34
C CYS A 150 -6.59 16.63 -20.99
N GLU A 151 -7.19 17.13 -22.07
CA GLU A 151 -8.27 16.42 -22.79
C GLU A 151 -7.81 15.11 -23.44
N ALA A 152 -6.54 15.01 -23.81
CA ALA A 152 -5.97 13.81 -24.43
C ALA A 152 -5.71 12.66 -23.44
N SER A 153 -5.75 12.94 -22.13
CA SER A 153 -5.49 11.96 -21.08
C SER A 153 -6.80 11.29 -20.63
N TYR A 154 -6.93 9.97 -20.85
CA TYR A 154 -8.05 9.20 -20.30
C TYR A 154 -8.06 9.28 -18.77
N THR A 155 -6.89 9.12 -18.14
CA THR A 155 -6.72 9.29 -16.69
C THR A 155 -7.24 10.65 -16.22
N GLY A 156 -6.87 11.73 -16.92
CA GLY A 156 -7.33 13.08 -16.64
C GLY A 156 -8.85 13.24 -16.73
N GLN A 157 -9.48 12.68 -17.76
CA GLN A 157 -10.94 12.70 -17.93
C GLN A 157 -11.66 12.03 -16.74
N PHE A 158 -11.16 10.90 -16.26
CA PHE A 158 -11.75 10.19 -15.12
C PHE A 158 -11.41 10.83 -13.77
N LEU A 159 -10.30 11.57 -13.65
CA LEU A 159 -9.91 12.28 -12.43
C LEU A 159 -10.77 13.50 -12.11
N ARG A 160 -11.41 14.13 -13.11
CA ARG A 160 -12.25 15.33 -12.90
C ARG A 160 -13.33 15.10 -11.85
N GLY A 161 -14.03 13.96 -11.92
CA GLY A 161 -15.09 13.60 -10.97
C GLY A 161 -14.58 13.50 -9.52
N PRO A 162 -13.60 12.62 -9.22
CA PRO A 162 -12.98 12.50 -7.90
C PRO A 162 -12.38 13.80 -7.33
N LEU A 163 -11.87 14.71 -8.19
CA LEU A 163 -11.34 16.01 -7.79
C LEU A 163 -12.42 17.09 -7.62
N GLY A 164 -13.68 16.81 -7.99
CA GLY A 164 -14.76 17.80 -7.97
C GLY A 164 -14.61 18.90 -9.03
N LEU A 165 -13.81 18.67 -10.05
CA LEU A 165 -13.60 19.58 -11.19
C LEU A 165 -14.73 19.33 -12.22
N LYS A 166 -15.29 20.42 -12.75
CA LYS A 166 -16.32 20.35 -13.80
C LYS A 166 -15.70 20.25 -15.18
#